data_AF-A0AAW1XN46-F1
#
_entry.id   AF-A0AAW1XN46-F1
#
_cell.length_a   1.000
_cell.length_b   1.000
_cell.length_c   1.000
_cell.angle_alpha   90.00
_cell.angle_beta   90.00
_cell.angle_gamma   90.00
#
_symmetry.space_group_name_H-M   'P 1'
#
loop_
_entity.id
_entity.type
_entity.pdbx_description
1 polymer ?
#
loop_
_entity_poly.entity_id
_entity_poly.type
_entity_poly.pdbx_seq_one_letter_code
_entity_poly.pdbx_strand_id
1 'polypeptide(L)'
;MVLDIAVKFLKPEEPTAEVERDIGPKIYSKRSVHDLYTVHVDSKRILTVSTHDDGIATKWLNEILRSTASNTKPLNPNGTFRSDSIFVGLVADSEYDGNGPGSLRDYPYELLTLCVGSHCLMYHLPFPQHNETPKLVKAFFQNPRVVVLGTDMANVAKKLKKLNGIEIRNAVDLNELSIQGLKRDDLDLGRYNLDRLAMTVLGKHFDVIRPEEKLYDWWTYVTDAYEDERLCDEKVKFSTLDTYLCLLIGTTLLEAIHGARSTTTTTKKKKNIKGSQ
;
A
#
# COMPACT_ATOMS: atom_id res chain seq x y z
N MET A 1 -8.64 -2.48 -24.29
CA MET A 1 -8.05 -3.63 -23.58
C MET A 1 -8.18 -3.28 -22.12
N VAL A 2 -8.91 -4.10 -21.36
CA VAL A 2 -9.23 -3.89 -19.95
C VAL A 2 -8.23 -4.66 -19.10
N LEU A 3 -7.93 -4.17 -17.90
CA LEU A 3 -7.05 -4.85 -16.96
C LEU A 3 -7.72 -6.13 -16.44
N ASP A 4 -7.10 -7.30 -16.71
CA ASP A 4 -7.55 -8.57 -16.15
C ASP A 4 -7.05 -8.70 -14.71
N ILE A 5 -7.95 -9.06 -13.80
CA ILE A 5 -7.64 -9.15 -12.37
C ILE A 5 -8.33 -10.38 -11.79
N ALA A 6 -7.54 -11.28 -11.19
CA ALA A 6 -8.02 -12.50 -10.56
C ALA A 6 -7.42 -12.69 -9.17
N VAL A 7 -8.18 -13.27 -8.24
CA VAL A 7 -7.70 -13.61 -6.89
C VAL A 7 -7.78 -15.11 -6.70
N LYS A 8 -6.72 -15.67 -6.11
CA LYS A 8 -6.67 -17.06 -5.67
C LYS A 8 -6.30 -17.08 -4.19
N PHE A 9 -7.21 -17.57 -3.36
CA PHE A 9 -6.91 -17.88 -1.96
C PHE A 9 -6.00 -19.11 -1.87
N LEU A 10 -4.94 -19.01 -1.06
CA LEU A 10 -4.03 -20.09 -0.73
C LEU A 10 -4.29 -20.46 0.73
N LYS A 11 -4.91 -21.63 0.99
CA LYS A 11 -5.02 -22.14 2.35
C LYS A 11 -3.60 -22.22 2.95
N PRO A 12 -3.36 -21.70 4.16
CA PRO A 12 -2.10 -21.92 4.86
C PRO A 12 -1.86 -23.43 4.97
N GLU A 13 -0.64 -23.90 4.69
CA GLU A 13 -0.29 -25.30 4.96
C GLU A 13 -0.52 -25.57 6.45
N GLU A 14 -1.27 -26.63 6.77
CA GLU A 14 -1.41 -27.06 8.17
C GLU A 14 0.00 -27.33 8.72
N PRO A 15 0.35 -26.80 9.91
CA PRO A 15 1.65 -27.11 10.50
C PRO A 15 1.73 -28.62 10.72
N THR A 16 2.58 -29.27 9.94
CA THR A 16 2.98 -30.67 10.10
C THR A 16 3.86 -30.77 11.33
N ALA A 17 3.23 -30.80 12.49
CA ALA A 17 3.85 -31.24 13.73
C ALA A 17 2.79 -31.97 14.54
N GLU A 18 2.79 -33.30 14.40
CA GLU A 18 2.33 -34.19 15.46
C GLU A 18 3.20 -33.91 16.70
N VAL A 19 2.75 -32.98 17.54
CA VAL A 19 3.23 -32.90 18.92
C VAL A 19 2.08 -33.41 19.77
N GLU A 20 2.32 -34.61 20.28
CA GLU A 20 1.53 -35.35 21.25
C GLU A 20 1.03 -34.42 22.36
N ARG A 21 -0.30 -34.35 22.51
CA ARG A 21 -0.97 -33.42 23.41
C ARG A 21 -0.90 -33.97 24.84
N ASP A 22 -0.06 -33.36 25.66
CA ASP A 22 -0.18 -33.52 27.11
C ASP A 22 -1.31 -32.64 27.65
N ILE A 23 -2.09 -33.20 28.57
CA ILE A 23 -3.42 -32.75 28.96
C ILE A 23 -3.29 -31.65 30.02
N GLY A 24 -3.41 -30.40 29.60
CA GLY A 24 -3.62 -29.23 30.46
C GLY A 24 -4.88 -28.46 30.05
N PRO A 25 -5.54 -27.73 30.97
CA PRO A 25 -6.77 -27.00 30.68
C PRO A 25 -6.51 -26.04 29.52
N LYS A 26 -7.33 -26.17 28.46
CA LYS A 26 -7.25 -25.41 27.21
C LYS A 26 -7.35 -23.90 27.49
N ILE A 27 -6.22 -23.27 27.81
CA ILE A 27 -6.02 -21.86 27.53
C ILE A 27 -5.84 -21.81 26.02
N TYR A 28 -6.96 -21.55 25.33
CA TYR A 28 -7.12 -21.50 23.88
C TYR A 28 -5.89 -20.90 23.20
N SER A 29 -5.08 -21.76 22.56
CA SER A 29 -3.96 -21.31 21.74
C SER A 29 -4.54 -20.65 20.49
N LYS A 30 -4.63 -19.31 20.51
CA LYS A 30 -4.87 -18.48 19.32
C LYS A 30 -3.81 -18.86 18.28
N ARG A 31 -4.16 -19.72 17.31
CA ARG A 31 -3.28 -20.04 16.18
C ARG A 31 -3.00 -18.73 15.45
N SER A 32 -1.78 -18.53 14.96
CA SER A 32 -1.41 -17.32 14.23
C SER A 32 -2.19 -17.24 12.91
N VAL A 33 -3.29 -16.47 12.92
CA VAL A 33 -4.29 -16.40 11.83
C VAL A 33 -3.81 -15.38 10.80
N HIS A 34 -3.21 -15.86 9.72
CA HIS A 34 -3.01 -15.07 8.53
C HIS A 34 -3.50 -15.83 7.32
N ASP A 35 -4.05 -15.09 6.38
CA ASP A 35 -4.50 -15.59 5.11
C ASP A 35 -3.51 -15.21 4.02
N LEU A 36 -3.30 -16.15 3.09
CA LEU A 36 -2.42 -15.97 1.95
C LEU A 36 -3.24 -15.91 0.67
N TYR A 37 -2.97 -14.91 -0.15
CA TYR A 37 -3.62 -14.71 -1.43
C TYR A 37 -2.59 -14.51 -2.53
N THR A 38 -2.92 -14.98 -3.72
CA THR A 38 -2.25 -14.58 -4.96
C THR A 38 -3.22 -13.77 -5.79
N VAL A 39 -2.93 -12.49 -5.98
CA VAL A 39 -3.68 -11.59 -6.87
C VAL A 39 -2.91 -11.44 -8.16
N HIS A 40 -3.56 -11.73 -9.28
CA HIS A 40 -3.02 -11.47 -10.61
C HIS A 40 -3.55 -10.14 -11.10
N VAL A 41 -2.65 -9.26 -11.53
CA VAL A 41 -2.95 -7.99 -12.17
C VAL A 41 -2.26 -8.02 -13.53
N ASP A 42 -3.02 -8.26 -14.59
CA ASP A 42 -2.49 -8.66 -15.90
C ASP A 42 -1.52 -9.86 -15.76
N SER A 43 -0.30 -9.73 -16.28
CA SER A 43 0.75 -10.74 -16.23
C SER A 43 1.52 -10.75 -14.90
N LYS A 44 1.19 -9.85 -13.97
CA LYS A 44 1.89 -9.70 -12.70
C LYS A 44 1.21 -10.49 -11.60
N ARG A 45 2.02 -11.29 -10.90
CA ARG A 45 1.62 -12.02 -9.71
C ARG A 45 1.98 -11.22 -8.47
N ILE A 46 1.00 -10.94 -7.63
CA ILE A 46 1.13 -10.21 -6.37
C ILE A 46 0.82 -11.17 -5.23
N LEU A 47 1.76 -11.30 -4.29
CA LEU A 47 1.60 -12.09 -3.08
C LEU A 47 1.05 -11.21 -1.97
N THR A 48 -0.15 -11.52 -1.48
CA THR A 48 -0.84 -10.73 -0.47
C THR A 48 -1.02 -11.56 0.81
N VAL A 49 -0.60 -10.99 1.94
CA VAL A 49 -0.83 -11.55 3.28
C VAL A 49 -1.89 -10.71 3.98
N SER A 50 -2.95 -11.30 4.52
CA SER A 50 -3.89 -10.62 5.43
C SER A 50 -3.73 -11.14 6.85
N THR A 51 -3.67 -10.27 7.84
CA THR A 51 -3.40 -10.67 9.23
C THR A 51 -3.89 -9.67 10.26
N HIS A 52 -4.40 -10.20 11.39
CA HIS A 52 -4.61 -9.47 12.64
C HIS A 52 -3.42 -9.65 13.62
N ASP A 53 -2.45 -10.48 13.27
CA ASP A 53 -1.32 -10.84 14.11
C ASP A 53 -0.19 -9.80 13.99
N ASP A 54 0.02 -9.06 15.07
CA ASP A 54 1.06 -8.03 15.20
C ASP A 54 2.47 -8.59 14.94
N GLY A 55 2.71 -9.85 15.30
CA GLY A 55 3.98 -10.55 15.10
C GLY A 55 4.24 -10.81 13.62
N ILE A 56 3.23 -11.25 12.86
CA ILE A 56 3.32 -11.42 11.41
C ILE A 56 3.54 -10.07 10.72
N ALA A 57 2.73 -9.05 11.05
CA ALA A 57 2.89 -7.71 10.49
C ALA A 57 4.29 -7.15 10.77
N THR A 58 4.74 -7.29 12.03
CA THR A 58 6.09 -6.87 12.48
C THR A 58 7.19 -7.60 11.71
N LYS A 59 7.05 -8.91 11.49
CA LYS A 59 8.01 -9.72 10.75
C LYS A 59 8.10 -9.26 9.29
N TRP A 60 6.96 -9.07 8.63
CA TRP A 60 6.89 -8.61 7.23
C TRP A 60 7.53 -7.23 7.05
N LEU A 61 7.22 -6.26 7.93
CA LEU A 61 7.80 -4.91 7.89
C LEU A 61 9.31 -4.93 8.13
N ASN A 62 9.78 -5.73 9.08
CA ASN A 62 11.22 -5.91 9.33
C ASN A 62 11.94 -6.51 8.12
N GLU A 63 11.32 -7.47 7.44
CA GLU A 63 11.91 -8.12 6.27
C GLU A 63 12.06 -7.14 5.10
N ILE A 64 11.11 -6.22 4.92
CA ILE A 64 11.23 -5.12 3.96
C ILE A 64 12.39 -4.21 4.30
N LEU A 65 12.52 -3.79 5.56
CA LEU A 65 13.62 -2.92 6.00
C LEU A 65 15.00 -3.59 5.80
N ARG A 66 15.09 -4.91 5.96
CA ARG A 66 16.32 -5.70 5.78
C ARG A 66 16.65 -5.99 4.32
N SER A 67 15.71 -6.52 3.55
CA SER A 67 15.91 -6.97 2.16
C SER A 67 16.35 -5.81 1.24
N THR A 68 15.82 -4.62 1.49
CA THR A 68 16.17 -3.38 0.78
C THR A 68 17.46 -2.73 1.27
N ALA A 69 18.07 -3.20 2.36
CA ALA A 69 19.39 -2.75 2.82
C ALA A 69 20.54 -3.49 2.13
N SER A 70 20.29 -4.68 1.56
CA SER A 70 21.34 -5.57 1.06
C SER A 70 21.41 -5.74 -0.46
N ASN A 71 20.41 -5.32 -1.25
CA ASN A 71 20.31 -5.82 -2.64
C ASN A 71 19.71 -4.93 -3.74
N THR A 72 19.71 -3.59 -3.64
CA THR A 72 19.19 -2.76 -4.76
C THR A 72 20.09 -1.60 -5.13
N LYS A 73 20.38 -1.51 -6.44
CA LYS A 73 20.65 -0.23 -7.11
C LYS A 73 19.62 0.80 -6.62
N PRO A 74 19.98 2.08 -6.48
CA PRO A 74 19.05 3.09 -6.01
C PRO A 74 17.77 3.05 -6.83
N LEU A 75 16.67 2.64 -6.17
CA LEU A 75 15.31 2.79 -6.70
C LEU A 75 14.86 4.25 -6.66
N ASN A 76 15.71 5.12 -6.11
CA ASN A 76 15.56 6.55 -6.19
C ASN A 76 16.31 7.08 -7.42
N PRO A 77 15.61 7.38 -8.52
CA PRO A 77 16.23 8.08 -9.63
C PRO A 77 16.57 9.52 -9.22
N ASN A 78 15.87 10.15 -8.27
CA ASN A 78 15.93 11.60 -8.00
C ASN A 78 16.88 12.01 -6.84
N GLY A 79 17.25 13.29 -6.77
CA GLY A 79 17.97 13.85 -5.60
C GLY A 79 17.05 14.20 -4.42
N THR A 80 15.74 14.01 -4.55
CA THR A 80 14.74 14.42 -3.56
C THR A 80 14.62 13.44 -2.39
N PHE A 81 14.78 12.13 -2.64
CA PHE A 81 14.75 11.10 -1.61
C PHE A 81 16.16 10.53 -1.39
N ARG A 82 16.30 9.57 -0.48
CA ARG A 82 17.57 8.89 -0.25
C ARG A 82 17.79 7.84 -1.33
N SER A 83 19.04 7.53 -1.65
CA SER A 83 19.36 6.45 -2.61
C SER A 83 18.87 5.08 -2.15
N ASP A 84 18.73 4.88 -0.84
CA ASP A 84 18.28 3.65 -0.17
C ASP A 84 16.79 3.70 0.23
N SER A 85 16.01 4.61 -0.37
CA SER A 85 14.57 4.76 -0.10
C SER A 85 13.76 3.54 -0.55
N ILE A 86 12.74 3.22 0.24
CA ILE A 86 11.80 2.12 0.05
C ILE A 86 10.45 2.75 -0.28
N PHE A 87 9.96 2.52 -1.50
CA PHE A 87 8.64 3.00 -1.91
C PHE A 87 7.58 1.98 -1.53
N VAL A 88 6.53 2.47 -0.86
CA VAL A 88 5.44 1.66 -0.34
C VAL A 88 4.13 2.27 -0.81
N GLY A 89 3.36 1.53 -1.60
CA GLY A 89 1.96 1.89 -1.86
C GLY A 89 1.14 1.71 -0.58
N LEU A 90 0.22 2.63 -0.30
CA LEU A 90 -0.68 2.55 0.85
C LEU A 90 -2.13 2.84 0.46
N VAL A 91 -3.03 2.00 0.95
CA VAL A 91 -4.46 2.27 1.09
C VAL A 91 -4.85 2.05 2.55
N ALA A 92 -5.66 2.96 3.09
CA ALA A 92 -6.15 2.89 4.46
C ALA A 92 -7.68 2.93 4.43
N ASP A 93 -8.30 1.88 4.94
CA ASP A 93 -9.74 1.68 4.87
C ASP A 93 -10.37 1.64 6.29
N SER A 94 -11.64 2.05 6.37
CA SER A 94 -12.52 1.88 7.54
C SER A 94 -13.80 1.20 7.04
N GLU A 95 -14.31 0.20 7.77
CA GLU A 95 -15.50 -0.56 7.39
C GLU A 95 -16.75 0.33 7.38
N TYR A 96 -16.83 1.25 8.34
CA TYR A 96 -17.92 2.22 8.46
C TYR A 96 -17.65 3.53 7.69
N ASP A 97 -17.79 3.51 6.37
CA ASP A 97 -17.88 4.72 5.50
C ASP A 97 -19.32 4.96 5.04
N GLY A 98 -20.28 4.96 5.98
CA GLY A 98 -21.70 5.17 5.67
C GLY A 98 -22.08 6.65 5.66
N ASN A 99 -22.64 7.20 4.57
CA ASN A 99 -23.07 8.60 4.41
C ASN A 99 -24.12 9.11 5.42
N GLY A 100 -23.85 9.13 6.72
CA GLY A 100 -24.68 9.71 7.78
C GLY A 100 -24.19 11.11 8.21
N PRO A 101 -25.07 12.10 8.40
CA PRO A 101 -24.65 13.43 8.83
C PRO A 101 -24.25 13.40 10.32
N GLY A 102 -22.95 13.49 10.63
CA GLY A 102 -22.52 14.00 11.94
C GLY A 102 -21.28 13.41 12.64
N SER A 103 -20.73 12.23 12.31
CA SER A 103 -19.66 11.66 13.17
C SER A 103 -18.59 10.74 12.55
N LEU A 104 -18.42 10.70 11.22
CA LEU A 104 -17.54 9.68 10.58
C LEU A 104 -16.10 10.12 10.28
N ARG A 105 -15.80 11.42 10.37
CA ARG A 105 -14.43 11.92 10.17
C ARG A 105 -13.47 11.52 11.29
N ASP A 106 -13.99 10.99 12.39
CA ASP A 106 -13.24 10.62 13.60
C ASP A 106 -13.19 9.10 13.86
N TYR A 107 -13.63 8.26 12.92
CA TYR A 107 -13.50 6.81 13.06
C TYR A 107 -12.11 6.33 12.61
N PRO A 108 -11.37 5.53 13.40
CA PRO A 108 -10.02 5.10 13.04
C PRO A 108 -9.99 4.28 11.74
N TYR A 109 -8.83 4.21 11.09
CA TYR A 109 -8.63 3.19 10.05
C TYR A 109 -8.52 1.82 10.71
N GLU A 110 -9.10 0.82 10.06
CA GLU A 110 -9.17 -0.57 10.53
C GLU A 110 -8.29 -1.50 9.69
N LEU A 111 -8.07 -1.16 8.42
CA LEU A 111 -7.24 -1.95 7.52
C LEU A 111 -6.22 -1.05 6.83
N LEU A 112 -4.94 -1.40 6.96
CA LEU A 112 -3.87 -0.86 6.13
C LEU A 112 -3.47 -1.91 5.10
N THR A 113 -3.59 -1.56 3.83
CA THR A 113 -2.98 -2.35 2.76
C THR A 113 -1.71 -1.65 2.30
N LEU A 114 -0.59 -2.35 2.42
CA LEU A 114 0.76 -1.90 2.10
C LEU A 114 1.29 -2.72 0.94
N CYS A 115 1.94 -2.13 -0.05
CA CYS A 115 2.57 -2.91 -1.11
C CYS A 115 3.99 -2.43 -1.44
N VAL A 116 4.91 -3.38 -1.54
CA VAL A 116 6.31 -3.18 -1.91
C VAL A 116 6.69 -4.19 -2.97
N GLY A 117 7.01 -3.71 -4.16
CA GLY A 117 7.25 -4.56 -5.32
C GLY A 117 6.02 -5.41 -5.67
N SER A 118 6.14 -6.73 -5.54
CA SER A 118 5.07 -7.70 -5.82
C SER A 118 4.54 -8.38 -4.54
N HIS A 119 4.76 -7.75 -3.38
CA HIS A 119 4.30 -8.26 -2.09
C HIS A 119 3.45 -7.20 -1.41
N CYS A 120 2.25 -7.57 -0.99
CA CYS A 120 1.38 -6.71 -0.21
C CYS A 120 1.04 -7.33 1.16
N LEU A 121 0.82 -6.47 2.15
CA LEU A 121 0.35 -6.79 3.49
C LEU A 121 -0.95 -6.04 3.75
N MET A 122 -2.00 -6.79 4.08
CA MET A 122 -3.27 -6.31 4.62
C MET A 122 -3.24 -6.50 6.14
N TYR A 123 -2.89 -5.43 6.84
CA TYR A 123 -2.79 -5.45 8.29
C TYR A 123 -4.02 -4.82 8.92
N HIS A 124 -4.75 -5.64 9.66
CA HIS A 124 -5.88 -5.21 10.46
C HIS A 124 -5.36 -4.51 11.71
N LEU A 125 -5.59 -3.20 11.78
CA LEU A 125 -5.14 -2.37 12.88
C LEU A 125 -5.90 -2.72 14.16
N PRO A 126 -5.21 -2.78 15.31
CA PRO A 126 -5.91 -2.83 16.58
C PRO A 126 -6.79 -1.60 16.74
N PHE A 127 -8.01 -1.80 17.24
CA PHE A 127 -8.87 -0.68 17.56
C PHE A 127 -8.21 0.15 18.68
N PRO A 128 -8.00 1.48 18.49
CA PRO A 128 -7.16 2.29 19.39
C PRO A 128 -7.63 2.35 20.84
N GLN A 129 -8.92 2.11 21.09
CA GLN A 129 -9.50 2.10 22.44
C GLN A 129 -9.18 0.81 23.22
N HIS A 130 -8.84 -0.26 22.50
CA HIS A 130 -8.56 -1.58 23.09
C HIS A 130 -7.07 -1.84 23.18
N ASN A 131 -6.33 -1.55 22.11
CA ASN A 131 -4.92 -1.86 22.01
C ASN A 131 -4.18 -0.74 21.28
N GLU A 132 -2.93 -0.47 21.70
CA GLU A 132 -2.06 0.42 20.97
C GLU A 132 -1.53 -0.24 19.69
N THR A 133 -1.42 0.53 18.61
CA THR A 133 -0.68 0.11 17.42
C THR A 133 0.76 -0.31 17.79
N PRO A 134 1.26 -1.47 17.30
CA PRO A 134 2.59 -1.97 17.62
C PRO A 134 3.70 -0.95 17.35
N LYS A 135 4.68 -0.89 18.26
CA LYS A 135 5.80 0.06 18.17
C LYS A 135 6.56 -0.05 16.86
N LEU A 136 6.75 -1.27 16.33
CA LEU A 136 7.45 -1.45 15.07
C LEU A 136 6.65 -0.90 13.87
N VAL A 137 5.33 -1.05 13.86
CA VAL A 137 4.47 -0.47 12.82
C VAL A 137 4.64 1.06 12.82
N LYS A 138 4.55 1.70 13.99
CA LYS A 138 4.83 3.15 14.13
C LYS A 138 6.23 3.51 13.64
N ALA A 139 7.25 2.76 14.06
CA ALA A 139 8.65 3.00 13.67
C ALA A 139 8.91 2.81 12.17
N PHE A 140 8.20 1.91 11.50
CA PHE A 140 8.29 1.71 10.06
C PHE A 140 7.86 2.97 9.29
N PHE A 141 6.69 3.54 9.62
CA PHE A 141 6.19 4.76 8.97
C PHE A 141 7.01 6.01 9.31
N GLN A 142 7.68 6.02 10.46
CA GLN A 142 8.61 7.10 10.85
C GLN A 142 10.02 6.93 10.27
N ASN A 143 10.33 5.78 9.64
CA ASN A 143 11.66 5.53 9.10
C ASN A 143 11.95 6.47 7.91
N PRO A 144 13.05 7.25 7.92
CA PRO A 144 13.36 8.19 6.83
C PRO A 144 13.63 7.53 5.48
N ARG A 145 13.86 6.21 5.44
CA ARG A 145 14.00 5.46 4.19
C ARG A 145 12.64 5.13 3.58
N VAL A 146 11.58 5.01 4.37
CA VAL A 146 10.25 4.64 3.88
C VAL A 146 9.58 5.87 3.27
N VAL A 147 9.11 5.73 2.03
CA VAL A 147 8.34 6.74 1.29
C VAL A 147 6.99 6.12 0.95
N VAL A 148 5.92 6.72 1.46
CA VAL A 148 4.56 6.20 1.33
C VAL A 148 3.83 6.93 0.21
N LEU A 149 3.35 6.16 -0.76
CA LEU A 149 2.66 6.62 -1.96
C LEU A 149 1.17 6.30 -1.84
N GLY A 150 0.30 7.29 -2.00
CA GLY A 150 -1.14 7.09 -1.97
C GLY A 150 -1.91 8.33 -2.43
N THR A 151 -3.24 8.25 -2.41
CA THR A 151 -4.13 9.38 -2.72
C THR A 151 -4.64 10.03 -1.44
N ASP A 152 -4.84 11.34 -1.46
CA ASP A 152 -5.30 12.14 -0.32
C ASP A 152 -4.41 11.98 0.92
N MET A 153 -3.09 11.90 0.69
CA MET A 153 -2.14 11.49 1.72
C MET A 153 -2.05 12.48 2.88
N ALA A 154 -2.38 13.75 2.66
CA ALA A 154 -2.46 14.75 3.72
C ALA A 154 -3.55 14.39 4.74
N ASN A 155 -4.74 14.02 4.29
CA ASN A 155 -5.84 13.62 5.16
C ASN A 155 -5.60 12.24 5.78
N VAL A 156 -5.12 11.28 4.99
CA VAL A 156 -4.77 9.92 5.47
C VAL A 156 -3.73 10.01 6.60
N ALA A 157 -2.62 10.71 6.39
CA ALA A 157 -1.57 10.85 7.40
C ALA A 157 -2.05 11.60 8.64
N LYS A 158 -2.85 12.66 8.48
CA LYS A 158 -3.44 13.39 9.60
C LYS A 158 -4.36 12.51 10.44
N LYS A 159 -5.22 11.71 9.79
CA LYS A 159 -6.18 10.82 10.44
C LYS A 159 -5.47 9.66 11.14
N LEU A 160 -4.50 9.02 10.49
CA LEU A 160 -3.66 7.97 11.11
C LEU A 160 -2.91 8.46 12.34
N LYS A 161 -2.35 9.68 12.30
CA LYS A 161 -1.65 10.26 13.44
C LYS A 161 -2.62 10.53 14.60
N LYS A 162 -3.78 11.11 14.30
CA LYS A 162 -4.78 11.49 15.31
C LYS A 162 -5.43 10.27 15.97
N LEU A 163 -5.82 9.28 15.18
CA LEU A 163 -6.70 8.19 15.63
C LEU A 163 -5.95 6.89 15.89
N ASN A 164 -4.95 6.56 15.09
CA ASN A 164 -4.21 5.29 15.20
C ASN A 164 -2.80 5.47 15.82
N GLY A 165 -2.38 6.70 16.10
CA GLY A 165 -1.05 7.03 16.62
C GLY A 165 0.09 6.70 15.66
N ILE A 166 -0.20 6.64 14.36
CA ILE A 166 0.77 6.34 13.29
C ILE A 166 1.13 7.64 12.58
N GLU A 167 2.39 8.05 12.67
CA GLU A 167 2.90 9.21 11.94
C GLU A 167 3.69 8.76 10.72
N ILE A 168 3.24 9.19 9.53
CA ILE A 168 3.94 8.94 8.28
C ILE A 168 4.94 10.07 8.04
N ARG A 169 6.23 9.76 8.07
CA ARG A 169 7.29 10.76 7.90
C ARG A 169 7.38 11.29 6.48
N ASN A 170 7.37 10.41 5.49
CA ASN A 170 7.50 10.77 4.08
C ASN A 170 6.25 10.32 3.33
N ALA A 171 5.17 11.09 3.44
CA ALA A 171 3.95 10.88 2.67
C ALA A 171 4.03 11.62 1.33
N VAL A 172 3.63 10.97 0.24
CA VAL A 172 3.60 11.54 -1.10
C VAL A 172 2.23 11.29 -1.71
N ASP A 173 1.56 12.39 -2.03
CA ASP A 173 0.28 12.37 -2.70
C ASP A 173 0.44 12.18 -4.22
N LEU A 174 -0.27 11.21 -4.78
CA LEU A 174 -0.16 10.87 -6.20
C LEU A 174 -0.77 11.93 -7.12
N ASN A 175 -1.82 12.63 -6.70
CA ASN A 175 -2.42 13.71 -7.49
C ASN A 175 -1.43 14.88 -7.57
N GLU A 176 -0.84 15.29 -6.44
CA GLU A 176 0.21 16.33 -6.43
C GLU A 176 1.44 15.92 -7.26
N LEU A 177 1.89 14.67 -7.11
CA LEU A 177 3.02 14.14 -7.85
C LEU A 177 2.74 14.09 -9.36
N SER A 178 1.51 13.76 -9.76
CA SER A 178 1.11 13.68 -11.16
C SER A 178 1.09 15.06 -11.85
N ILE A 179 0.64 16.10 -11.15
CA ILE A 179 0.71 17.50 -11.61
C ILE A 179 2.17 17.87 -11.90
N GLN A 180 3.08 17.55 -10.99
CA GLN A 180 4.51 17.86 -11.13
C GLN A 180 5.19 17.05 -12.23
N GLY A 181 4.83 15.76 -12.36
CA GLY A 181 5.49 14.81 -13.24
C GLY A 181 5.06 14.89 -14.69
N LEU A 182 3.76 15.03 -14.95
CA LEU A 182 3.22 15.04 -16.32
C LEU A 182 3.26 16.43 -16.96
N LYS A 183 3.15 17.51 -16.17
CA LYS A 183 3.09 18.91 -16.67
C LYS A 183 2.06 19.10 -17.79
N ARG A 184 0.88 18.51 -17.58
CA ARG A 184 -0.28 18.57 -18.48
C ARG A 184 -1.32 19.50 -17.90
N ASP A 185 -1.15 20.81 -18.13
CA ASP A 185 -2.06 21.85 -17.63
C ASP A 185 -3.47 21.76 -18.23
N ASP A 186 -3.64 20.99 -19.31
CA ASP A 186 -4.93 20.68 -19.93
C ASP A 186 -5.73 19.60 -19.17
N LEU A 187 -5.12 18.93 -18.19
CA LEU A 187 -5.74 17.88 -17.39
C LEU A 187 -5.90 18.32 -15.93
N ASP A 188 -7.09 18.08 -15.35
CA ASP A 188 -7.35 18.31 -13.93
C ASP A 188 -6.85 17.15 -13.05
N LEU A 189 -5.54 16.87 -13.12
CA LEU A 189 -4.90 15.75 -12.44
C LEU A 189 -5.11 15.78 -10.91
N GLY A 190 -5.31 16.96 -10.34
CA GLY A 190 -5.61 17.16 -8.93
C GLY A 190 -6.94 16.53 -8.46
N ARG A 191 -7.87 16.28 -9.39
CA ARG A 191 -9.19 15.70 -9.09
C ARG A 191 -9.41 14.31 -9.62
N TYR A 192 -8.39 13.70 -10.22
CA TYR A 192 -8.51 12.35 -10.75
C TYR A 192 -8.58 11.34 -9.61
N ASN A 193 -9.50 10.39 -9.72
CA ASN A 193 -9.47 9.21 -8.86
C ASN A 193 -8.31 8.28 -9.27
N LEU A 194 -8.06 7.26 -8.47
CA LEU A 194 -6.95 6.34 -8.67
C LEU A 194 -6.96 5.66 -10.04
N ASP A 195 -8.13 5.21 -10.53
CA ASP A 195 -8.24 4.58 -11.85
C ASP A 195 -7.89 5.53 -12.98
N ARG A 196 -8.41 6.75 -12.93
CA ARG A 196 -8.12 7.74 -13.96
C ARG A 196 -6.66 8.17 -13.93
N LEU A 197 -6.04 8.25 -12.74
CA LEU A 197 -4.59 8.41 -12.62
C LEU A 197 -3.83 7.22 -13.21
N ALA A 198 -4.23 5.98 -12.92
CA ALA A 198 -3.61 4.77 -13.47
C ALA A 198 -3.65 4.77 -14.99
N MET A 199 -4.81 5.02 -15.59
CA MET A 199 -4.95 5.11 -17.05
C MET A 199 -4.11 6.22 -17.66
N THR A 200 -3.99 7.36 -16.97
CA THR A 200 -3.26 8.54 -17.48
C THR A 200 -1.75 8.35 -17.39
N VAL A 201 -1.25 7.74 -16.30
CA VAL A 201 0.18 7.59 -16.02
C VAL A 201 0.74 6.29 -16.61
N LEU A 202 0.02 5.18 -16.44
CA LEU A 202 0.46 3.84 -16.85
C LEU A 202 -0.08 3.45 -18.24
N GLY A 203 -1.12 4.12 -18.71
CA GLY A 203 -1.70 3.95 -20.05
C GLY A 203 -3.03 3.19 -20.07
N LYS A 204 -3.69 3.18 -21.24
CA LYS A 204 -5.07 2.71 -21.44
C LYS A 204 -5.35 1.23 -21.10
N HIS A 205 -4.32 0.41 -20.91
CA HIS A 205 -4.48 -1.00 -20.53
C HIS A 205 -4.76 -1.18 -19.04
N PHE A 206 -4.58 -0.14 -18.23
CA PHE A 206 -4.98 -0.06 -16.82
C PHE A 206 -6.42 0.45 -16.65
N ASP A 207 -7.31 0.13 -17.59
CA ASP A 207 -8.75 0.36 -17.43
C ASP A 207 -9.31 -0.71 -16.50
N VAL A 208 -9.76 -0.31 -15.30
CA VAL A 208 -10.17 -1.21 -14.21
C VAL A 208 -11.69 -1.31 -14.19
N ILE A 209 -12.23 -2.52 -14.36
CA ILE A 209 -13.66 -2.78 -14.11
C ILE A 209 -13.83 -3.05 -12.61
N ARG A 210 -14.56 -2.17 -11.94
CA ARG A 210 -14.95 -2.30 -10.54
C ARG A 210 -16.40 -2.79 -10.43
N PRO A 211 -16.80 -3.43 -9.31
CA PRO A 211 -18.20 -3.71 -9.01
C PRO A 211 -19.00 -2.39 -8.98
N GLU A 212 -20.26 -2.44 -9.42
CA GLU A 212 -21.14 -1.26 -9.46
C GLU A 212 -21.49 -0.76 -8.04
N GLU A 213 -21.62 -1.67 -7.09
CA GLU A 213 -21.85 -1.37 -5.68
C GLU A 213 -20.54 -1.28 -4.91
N LYS A 214 -20.45 -0.35 -3.96
CA LYS A 214 -19.33 -0.34 -3.00
C LYS A 214 -19.32 -1.70 -2.29
N LEU A 215 -18.13 -2.22 -2.03
CA LEU A 215 -17.94 -3.41 -1.20
C LEU A 215 -18.36 -3.07 0.24
N TYR A 216 -19.64 -3.26 0.55
CA TYR A 216 -20.19 -3.03 1.88
C TYR A 216 -19.77 -4.12 2.86
N ASP A 217 -19.62 -5.35 2.38
CA ASP A 217 -19.21 -6.49 3.20
C ASP A 217 -17.71 -6.77 2.98
N TRP A 218 -16.90 -6.46 4.00
CA TRP A 218 -15.48 -6.81 3.99
C TRP A 218 -15.24 -8.29 4.25
N TRP A 219 -16.16 -8.92 4.97
CA TRP A 219 -15.96 -10.22 5.57
C TRP A 219 -16.80 -11.27 4.87
N THR A 220 -16.24 -12.48 4.76
CA THR A 220 -16.98 -13.68 4.41
C THR A 220 -16.84 -14.69 5.55
N TYR A 221 -17.97 -15.29 5.93
CA TYR A 221 -18.03 -16.27 7.01
C TYR A 221 -17.76 -17.66 6.44
N VAL A 222 -16.71 -18.33 6.92
CA VAL A 222 -16.34 -19.68 6.45
C VAL A 222 -17.24 -20.74 7.11
N THR A 223 -17.83 -20.45 8.27
CA THR A 223 -18.80 -21.28 9.00
C THR A 223 -19.84 -20.39 9.70
N ASP A 224 -20.94 -20.97 10.21
CA ASP A 224 -21.93 -20.27 11.06
C ASP A 224 -21.34 -19.76 12.40
N ALA A 225 -20.05 -19.96 12.65
CA ALA A 225 -19.35 -19.39 13.80
C ALA A 225 -18.72 -18.04 13.40
N TYR A 226 -19.14 -16.98 14.09
CA TYR A 226 -18.58 -15.61 14.04
C TYR A 226 -17.07 -15.50 14.35
N GLU A 227 -16.37 -16.62 14.55
CA GLU A 227 -14.95 -16.66 14.95
C GLU A 227 -14.00 -16.98 13.78
N ASP A 228 -14.52 -17.22 12.57
CA ASP A 228 -13.74 -17.54 11.36
C ASP A 228 -14.06 -16.52 10.24
N GLU A 229 -13.84 -15.25 10.56
CA GLU A 229 -13.99 -14.11 9.64
C GLU A 229 -12.72 -13.94 8.81
N ARG A 230 -12.87 -14.03 7.49
CA ARG A 230 -11.81 -13.69 6.52
C ARG A 230 -12.26 -12.57 5.61
N LEU A 231 -11.31 -11.80 5.07
CA LEU A 231 -11.63 -10.83 4.03
C LEU A 231 -12.26 -11.54 2.83
N CYS A 232 -13.34 -10.97 2.28
CA CYS A 232 -13.95 -11.46 1.05
C CYS A 232 -12.98 -11.29 -0.13
N ASP A 233 -13.07 -12.18 -1.11
CA ASP A 233 -12.13 -12.22 -2.23
C ASP A 233 -12.12 -10.88 -3.01
N GLU A 234 -13.26 -10.18 -3.10
CA GLU A 234 -13.35 -8.86 -3.73
C GLU A 234 -12.62 -7.77 -2.95
N LYS A 235 -12.74 -7.75 -1.61
CA LYS A 235 -12.00 -6.81 -0.78
C LYS A 235 -10.50 -7.03 -0.92
N VAL A 236 -10.06 -8.30 -0.90
CA VAL A 236 -8.66 -8.63 -1.15
C VAL A 236 -8.23 -8.20 -2.54
N LYS A 237 -9.05 -8.45 -3.57
CA LYS A 237 -8.78 -8.09 -4.96
C LYS A 237 -8.50 -6.61 -5.10
N PHE A 238 -9.44 -5.77 -4.68
CA PHE A 238 -9.40 -4.34 -4.96
C PHE A 238 -8.49 -3.59 -4.00
N SER A 239 -8.39 -3.97 -2.72
CA SER A 239 -7.40 -3.36 -1.82
C SER A 239 -5.97 -3.71 -2.25
N THR A 240 -5.71 -4.93 -2.75
CA THR A 240 -4.40 -5.29 -3.33
C THR A 240 -4.11 -4.46 -4.58
N LEU A 241 -5.08 -4.42 -5.52
CA LEU A 241 -4.95 -3.66 -6.75
C LEU A 241 -4.67 -2.18 -6.48
N ASP A 242 -5.48 -1.54 -5.66
CA ASP A 242 -5.39 -0.09 -5.40
C ASP A 242 -4.04 0.27 -4.80
N THR A 243 -3.60 -0.51 -3.83
CA THR A 243 -2.29 -0.32 -3.20
C THR A 243 -1.14 -0.55 -4.20
N TYR A 244 -1.26 -1.54 -5.08
CA TYR A 244 -0.28 -1.80 -6.13
C TYR A 244 -0.26 -0.69 -7.19
N LEU A 245 -1.42 -0.16 -7.59
CA LEU A 245 -1.52 0.99 -8.49
C LEU A 245 -0.87 2.22 -7.86
N CYS A 246 -1.08 2.48 -6.58
CA CYS A 246 -0.41 3.57 -5.88
C CYS A 246 1.12 3.48 -5.99
N LEU A 247 1.66 2.26 -5.80
CA LEU A 247 3.09 2.01 -5.96
C LEU A 247 3.57 2.24 -7.40
N LEU A 248 2.88 1.68 -8.40
CA LEU A 248 3.28 1.80 -9.81
C LEU A 248 3.20 3.23 -10.34
N ILE A 249 2.10 3.93 -10.05
CA ILE A 249 1.90 5.33 -10.46
C ILE A 249 3.00 6.20 -9.84
N GLY A 250 3.20 6.09 -8.54
CA GLY A 250 4.16 6.93 -7.83
C GLY A 250 5.60 6.71 -8.31
N THR A 251 6.02 5.45 -8.46
CA THR A 251 7.37 5.13 -8.94
C THR A 251 7.60 5.60 -10.38
N THR A 252 6.61 5.41 -11.27
CA THR A 252 6.68 5.87 -12.67
C THR A 252 6.80 7.40 -12.77
N LEU A 253 6.02 8.14 -11.97
CA LEU A 253 6.09 9.59 -11.94
C LEU A 253 7.45 10.10 -11.41
N LEU A 254 7.98 9.46 -10.37
CA LEU A 254 9.30 9.81 -9.81
C LEU A 254 10.43 9.59 -10.81
N GLU A 255 10.38 8.51 -11.59
CA GLU A 255 11.30 8.25 -12.70
C GLU A 255 11.21 9.32 -13.78
N ALA A 256 9.99 9.68 -14.21
CA ALA A 256 9.76 10.71 -15.22
C ALA A 256 10.31 12.09 -14.77
N ILE A 257 10.04 12.48 -13.52
CA ILE A 257 10.54 13.74 -12.94
C ILE A 257 12.07 13.77 -12.93
N HIS A 258 12.72 12.66 -12.58
CA HIS A 258 14.17 12.61 -12.58
C HIS A 258 14.76 12.70 -14.00
N GLY A 259 14.23 11.92 -14.94
CA GLY A 259 14.66 11.96 -16.34
C GLY A 259 14.59 13.37 -16.94
N ALA A 260 13.51 14.11 -16.65
CA ALA A 260 13.35 15.50 -17.07
C ALA A 260 14.37 16.48 -16.41
N ARG A 261 14.80 16.22 -15.17
CA ARG A 261 15.81 17.04 -14.48
C ARG A 261 17.23 16.80 -15.03
N SER A 262 17.56 15.55 -15.40
CA SER A 262 18.87 15.20 -15.97
C SER A 262 19.11 15.83 -17.34
N THR A 263 18.09 15.86 -18.21
CA THR A 263 18.18 16.45 -19.56
C THR A 263 18.31 17.98 -19.55
N THR A 264 17.73 18.65 -18.56
CA THR A 264 17.84 20.11 -18.38
C THR A 264 19.18 20.57 -17.79
N THR A 265 19.91 19.69 -17.09
CA THR A 265 21.26 20.00 -16.57
C THR A 265 22.34 19.83 -17.64
N THR A 266 22.19 18.88 -18.56
CA THR A 266 23.15 18.66 -19.66
C THR A 266 23.13 19.80 -20.69
N THR A 267 21.98 20.43 -20.91
CA THR A 267 21.82 21.57 -21.84
C THR A 267 22.47 22.86 -21.34
N LYS A 268 22.60 23.07 -20.03
CA LYS A 268 23.30 24.24 -19.48
C LYS A 268 24.83 24.17 -19.61
N LYS A 269 25.42 22.98 -19.81
CA LYS A 269 26.89 22.82 -19.89
C LYS A 269 27.49 23.09 -21.29
N LYS A 270 26.67 23.38 -22.30
CA LYS A 270 27.12 23.55 -23.71
C LYS A 270 27.21 25.00 -24.21
N LYS A 271 27.07 26.02 -23.34
CA LYS A 271 27.00 27.44 -23.77
C LYS A 271 28.18 28.34 -23.38
N ASN A 272 29.34 27.79 -23.04
CA ASN A 272 30.54 28.61 -22.76
C ASN A 272 31.82 28.01 -23.34
N ILE A 273 31.90 27.85 -24.67
CA ILE A 273 33.18 27.90 -25.40
C ILE A 273 32.91 28.53 -26.78
N LYS A 274 32.98 29.86 -26.85
CA LYS A 274 33.58 30.58 -27.99
C LYS A 274 34.29 31.78 -27.41
N GLY A 275 35.55 31.55 -27.06
CA GLY A 275 36.51 32.59 -26.75
C GLY A 275 36.84 33.37 -28.03
N SER A 276 36.96 34.67 -27.81
CA SER A 276 37.57 35.67 -28.64
C SER A 276 39.01 35.28 -29.03
N GLN A 277 39.31 35.31 -30.32
CA GLN A 277 40.42 36.02 -30.97
C GLN A 277 40.50 35.62 -32.45
#